data_AF-A0A364Y0A8-F1
#
_entry.id   AF-A0A364Y0A8-F1
#
_cell.length_a   1.000
_cell.length_b   1.000
_cell.length_c   1.000
_cell.angle_alpha   90.00
_cell.angle_beta   90.00
_cell.angle_gamma   90.00
#
_symmetry.space_group_name_H-M   'P 1'
#
loop_
_entity.id
_entity.type
_entity.pdbx_description
1 polymer ?
#
loop_
_entity_poly.entity_id
_entity_poly.type
_entity_poly.pdbx_seq_one_letter_code
_entity_poly.pdbx_strand_id
1 'polypeptide(L)'
;MKYQIEDNAVLFEVDRRQIADITPGDVLETEHFPGGAYTWTEQDSQFIESNPEANVYLRMERHGDAYEGKGILILPAEVNW
;
A
#
# COMPACT_ATOMS: atom_id res chain seq x y z
N MET A 1 -5.02 5.96 9.72
CA MET A 1 -4.08 5.06 9.02
C MET A 1 -3.70 3.93 9.97
N LYS A 2 -3.86 2.66 9.56
CA LYS A 2 -3.35 1.51 10.31
C LYS A 2 -2.09 0.98 9.62
N TYR A 3 -1.10 0.55 10.40
CA TYR A 3 0.11 -0.05 9.85
C TYR A 3 0.59 -1.25 10.68
N GLN A 4 1.27 -2.18 10.01
CA GLN A 4 1.88 -3.37 10.61
C GLN A 4 3.36 -3.43 10.27
N ILE A 5 4.19 -3.87 11.22
CA ILE A 5 5.64 -4.05 11.02
C ILE A 5 5.94 -5.54 10.90
N GLU A 6 6.56 -5.93 9.79
CA GLU A 6 7.22 -7.22 9.58
C GLU A 6 8.74 -6.99 9.59
N ASP A 7 9.55 -8.05 9.74
CA ASP A 7 11.00 -8.01 10.05
C ASP A 7 11.84 -7.01 9.22
N ASN A 8 11.36 -6.56 8.04
CA ASN A 8 11.92 -5.41 7.29
C ASN A 8 10.89 -4.60 6.48
N ALA A 9 9.59 -4.77 6.72
CA ALA A 9 8.54 -4.12 5.94
C ALA A 9 7.49 -3.46 6.84
N VAL A 10 6.90 -2.38 6.34
CA VAL A 10 5.73 -1.74 6.93
C VAL A 10 4.59 -1.82 5.93
N LEU A 11 3.46 -2.35 6.36
CA LEU A 11 2.23 -2.40 5.56
C LEU A 11 1.33 -1.26 5.99
N PHE A 12 0.90 -0.42 5.05
CA PHE A 12 -0.06 0.65 5.30
C PHE A 12 -1.40 0.28 4.71
N GLU A 13 -2.43 0.19 5.53
CA GLU A 13 -3.80 -0.02 5.02
C GLU A 13 -4.22 1.19 4.19
N VAL A 14 -4.58 0.95 2.93
CA VAL A 14 -5.10 1.96 2.00
C VAL A 14 -6.63 1.88 2.05
N ASP A 15 -7.28 3.00 2.39
CA ASP A 15 -8.74 3.06 2.38
C ASP A 15 -9.25 2.96 0.93
N ARG A 16 -9.99 1.89 0.61
CA ARG A 16 -10.53 1.68 -0.74
C ARG A 16 -11.39 2.83 -1.25
N ARG A 17 -12.02 3.60 -0.36
CA ARG A 17 -12.79 4.79 -0.75
C ARG A 17 -11.91 5.89 -1.33
N GLN A 18 -10.64 5.95 -0.90
CA GLN A 18 -9.66 6.87 -1.47
C GLN A 18 -9.07 6.33 -2.77
N ILE A 19 -9.09 5.01 -2.99
CA ILE A 19 -8.59 4.38 -4.22
C ILE A 19 -9.42 4.76 -5.45
N ALA A 20 -10.72 4.99 -5.30
CA ALA A 20 -11.59 5.36 -6.41
C ALA A 20 -11.11 6.61 -7.18
N ASP A 21 -10.33 7.47 -6.52
CA ASP A 21 -9.78 8.69 -7.10
C ASP A 21 -8.30 8.57 -7.53
N ILE A 22 -7.64 7.41 -7.31
CA ILE A 22 -6.23 7.18 -7.68
C ILE A 22 -6.13 6.73 -9.14
N THR A 23 -5.24 7.37 -9.89
CA THR A 23 -4.92 7.06 -11.28
C THR A 23 -3.48 6.56 -11.44
N PRO A 24 -3.18 5.74 -12.47
CA PRO A 24 -1.82 5.36 -12.78
C PRO A 24 -0.91 6.57 -12.96
N GLY A 25 0.21 6.60 -12.23
CA GLY A 25 1.15 7.72 -12.17
C GLY A 25 1.01 8.58 -10.91
N ASP A 26 -0.07 8.45 -10.15
CA ASP A 26 -0.21 9.14 -8.87
C ASP A 26 0.80 8.62 -7.84
N VAL A 27 1.26 9.51 -6.97
CA VAL A 27 2.25 9.19 -5.93
C VAL A 27 1.56 9.14 -4.58
N LEU A 28 1.62 7.97 -3.95
CA LEU A 28 1.19 7.76 -2.58
C LEU A 28 2.35 8.06 -1.63
N GLU A 29 2.20 9.11 -0.84
CA GLU A 29 3.16 9.52 0.19
C GLU A 29 2.65 9.14 1.58
N THR A 30 3.59 8.83 2.48
CA THR A 30 3.28 8.49 3.87
C THR A 30 3.81 9.58 4.81
N GLU A 31 2.88 10.24 5.52
CA GLU A 31 3.15 11.47 6.30
C GLU A 31 4.18 11.29 7.45
N HIS A 32 4.43 10.05 7.89
CA HIS A 32 5.32 9.75 9.01
C HIS A 32 6.50 8.83 8.65
N PHE A 33 6.66 8.48 7.38
CA PHE A 33 7.70 7.56 6.92
C PHE A 33 8.53 8.24 5.82
N PRO A 34 9.63 8.94 6.19
CA PRO A 34 10.40 9.73 5.25
C PRO A 34 10.95 8.86 4.10
N GLY A 35 10.80 9.35 2.88
CA GLY A 35 11.14 8.62 1.65
C GLY A 35 10.08 7.61 1.21
N GLY A 36 9.10 7.31 2.05
CA GLY A 36 8.00 6.40 1.77
C GLY A 36 7.02 6.98 0.75
N ALA A 37 7.43 6.93 -0.52
CA ALA A 37 6.61 7.25 -1.68
C ALA A 37 6.45 6.00 -2.57
N TYR A 38 5.30 5.88 -3.21
CA TYR A 38 5.01 4.81 -4.16
C TYR A 38 4.23 5.35 -5.35
N THR A 39 4.68 5.07 -6.57
CA THR A 39 3.94 5.43 -7.78
C THR A 39 2.95 4.33 -8.12
N TRP A 40 1.67 4.70 -8.12
CA TRP A 40 0.59 3.81 -8.51
C TRP A 40 0.70 3.39 -9.96
N THR A 41 0.53 2.11 -10.25
CA THR A 41 0.65 1.55 -11.59
C THR A 41 -0.69 1.11 -12.14
N GLU A 42 -0.75 0.93 -13.46
CA GLU A 42 -1.89 0.31 -14.14
C GLU A 42 -2.19 -1.10 -13.60
N GLN A 43 -1.13 -1.84 -13.24
CA GLN A 43 -1.27 -3.19 -12.69
C GLN A 43 -1.96 -3.17 -11.31
N ASP A 44 -1.72 -2.15 -10.49
CA ASP A 44 -2.36 -2.02 -9.17
C ASP A 44 -3.87 -1.79 -9.31
N SER A 45 -4.28 -0.93 -10.24
CA SER A 45 -5.69 -0.71 -10.57
C SER A 45 -6.38 -2.01 -10.97
N GLN A 46 -5.80 -2.75 -11.93
CA GLN A 46 -6.33 -4.04 -12.37
C GLN A 46 -6.39 -5.08 -11.24
N PHE A 47 -5.39 -5.07 -10.36
CA PHE A 47 -5.30 -6.00 -9.24
C PHE A 47 -6.41 -5.74 -8.20
N ILE A 48 -6.74 -4.48 -7.94
CA ILE A 48 -7.79 -4.08 -7.00
C ILE A 48 -9.19 -4.31 -7.57
N GLU A 49 -9.39 -4.06 -8.86
CA GLU A 49 -10.63 -4.37 -9.57
C GLU A 49 -10.93 -5.87 -9.57
N SER A 50 -9.90 -6.69 -9.72
CA SER A 50 -10.01 -8.16 -9.70
C SER A 50 -10.30 -8.72 -8.30
N ASN A 51 -10.11 -7.92 -7.25
CA ASN A 51 -10.24 -8.34 -5.84
C ASN A 51 -11.09 -7.32 -5.05
N PRO A 52 -12.40 -7.23 -5.34
CA PRO A 52 -13.26 -6.17 -4.81
C PRO A 52 -13.42 -6.19 -3.28
N GLU A 53 -13.34 -7.38 -2.67
CA GLU A 53 -13.57 -7.59 -1.24
C GLU A 53 -12.27 -7.65 -0.40
N ALA A 54 -11.10 -7.54 -1.04
CA ALA A 54 -9.83 -7.67 -0.33
C ALA A 54 -9.42 -6.36 0.36
N ASN A 55 -8.73 -6.48 1.49
CA ASN A 55 -8.06 -5.35 2.12
C ASN A 55 -6.81 -4.99 1.33
N VAL A 56 -6.60 -3.70 1.08
CA VAL A 56 -5.50 -3.19 0.25
C VAL A 56 -4.44 -2.58 1.15
N TYR A 57 -3.17 -2.94 0.91
CA TYR A 57 -2.04 -2.46 1.68
C TYR A 57 -0.94 -1.96 0.76
N LEU A 58 -0.36 -0.82 1.10
CA LEU A 58 0.90 -0.37 0.52
C LEU A 58 2.04 -0.97 1.33
N ARG A 59 2.87 -1.80 0.67
CA ARG A 59 4.07 -2.37 1.27
C ARG A 59 5.25 -1.44 1.07
N MET A 60 5.86 -1.05 2.18
CA MET A 60 7.13 -0.32 2.19
C MET A 60 8.22 -1.17 2.82
N GLU A 61 9.41 -1.16 2.25
CA GLU A 61 10.60 -1.77 2.86
C GLU A 61 11.50 -0.69 3.45
N ARG A 62 12.09 -1.01 4.61
CA ARG A 62 13.05 -0.12 5.26
C ARG A 62 14.45 -0.33 4.65
N HIS A 63 15.05 0.75 4.18
CA HIS A 63 16.42 0.78 3.67
C HIS A 63 17.24 1.83 4.46
N GLY A 64 17.86 1.39 5.55
CA GLY A 64 18.56 2.28 6.49
C GLY A 64 17.57 3.19 7.23
N ASP A 65 17.66 4.49 6.99
CA ASP A 65 16.77 5.52 7.57
C ASP A 65 15.64 5.96 6.62
N ALA A 66 15.58 5.39 5.41
CA ALA A 66 14.55 5.66 4.43
C ALA A 66 13.59 4.47 4.28
N TYR A 67 12.41 4.75 3.74
CA TYR A 67 11.46 3.75 3.27
C TYR A 67 11.35 3.79 1.76
N GLU A 68 11.10 2.65 1.14
CA GLU A 68 10.84 2.54 -0.30
C GLU A 68 9.54 1.79 -0.52
N GLY A 69 8.61 2.38 -1.27
CA GLY A 69 7.38 1.71 -1.69
C GLY A 69 7.70 0.57 -2.65
N LYS A 70 7.35 -0.67 -2.27
CA LYS A 70 7.62 -1.86 -3.09
C LYS A 70 6.42 -2.31 -3.92
N GLY A 71 5.21 -1.95 -3.52
CA GLY A 71 4.01 -2.33 -4.25
C GLY A 71 2.74 -2.38 -3.41
N ILE A 72 1.65 -2.65 -4.09
CA ILE A 72 0.36 -2.96 -3.47
C ILE A 72 0.26 -4.45 -3.16
N LEU A 73 -0.19 -4.75 -1.95
CA LEU A 73 -0.59 -6.08 -1.52
C LEU A 73 -2.08 -6.09 -1.25
N ILE A 74 -2.72 -7.21 -1.58
CA ILE A 74 -4.07 -7.52 -1.12
C ILE A 74 -3.99 -8.66 -0.13
N LEU A 75 -4.65 -8.50 1.00
CA LEU A 75 -4.82 -9.57 1.97
C LEU A 75 -6.31 -9.92 2.08
N PRO A 76 -6.66 -11.19 2.30
CA PRO A 76 -8.05 -11.60 2.53
C PRO A 76 -8.69 -10.77 3.65
N ALA A 77 -10.00 -10.50 3.54
CA ALA A 77 -10.74 -9.69 4.52
C ALA A 77 -10.64 -10.26 5.95
N GLU A 78 -10.53 -11.59 6.07
CA GLU A 78 -10.19 -12.30 7.30
C GLU A 78 -8.69 -12.60 7.34
N VAL A 79 -7.88 -11.60 7.68
CA VAL A 79 -6.65 -11.91 8.40
C VAL A 79 -6.94 -11.66 9.87
N ASN A 80 -7.27 -12.74 10.59
CA ASN A 80 -7.25 -12.71 12.05
C ASN A 80 -5.78 -12.58 12.45
N TRP A 81 -5.45 -11.43 13.04
CA TRP A 81 -4.14 -11.15 13.64
C TRP A 81 -4.22 -11.34 15.15
#